data_AF-A0A9X2V6X9-F1
#
_entry.id   AF-A0A9X2V6X9-F1
#
_cell.length_a   1.000
_cell.length_b   1.000
_cell.length_c   1.000
_cell.angle_alpha   90.00
_cell.angle_beta   90.00
_cell.angle_gamma   90.00
#
_symmetry.space_group_name_H-M   'P 1'
#
loop_
_entity.id
_entity.type
_entity.pdbx_description
1 polymer ?
#
loop_
_entity_poly.entity_id
_entity_poly.type
_entity_poly.pdbx_seq_one_letter_code
_entity_poly.pdbx_strand_id
1 'polypeptide(L)' 'MTLLRRLRDAWLQHATAAHVTEHGGDCPHCRTRTTWTVRVLDGYVRCQACGHSPLERNGSVPT' A
#
# COMPACT_ATOMS: atom_id res chain seq x y z
N MET A 1 11.27 -9.37 -28.93
CA MET A 1 11.27 -9.64 -27.48
C MET A 1 10.16 -8.86 -26.76
N THR A 2 8.89 -9.05 -27.14
CA THR A 2 7.77 -8.24 -26.63
C THR A 2 6.77 -9.04 -25.80
N LEU A 3 6.64 -10.36 -26.06
CA LEU A 3 5.71 -11.22 -25.35
C LEU A 3 6.07 -11.41 -23.87
N LEU A 4 7.33 -11.74 -23.57
CA LEU A 4 7.80 -11.92 -22.19
C LEU A 4 7.65 -10.64 -21.36
N ARG A 5 7.88 -9.48 -21.97
CA ARG A 5 7.73 -8.18 -21.31
C ARG A 5 6.26 -7.91 -20.98
N ARG A 6 5.34 -8.20 -21.90
CA ARG A 6 3.89 -8.10 -21.66
C ARG A 6 3.41 -9.06 -20.57
N LEU A 7 3.89 -10.31 -20.57
CA LEU A 7 3.55 -11.28 -19.52
C LEU A 7 4.04 -10.83 -18.14
N ARG A 8 5.26 -10.29 -18.06
CA ARG A 8 5.79 -9.71 -16.82
C ARG A 8 4.95 -8.54 -16.34
N ASP A 9 4.61 -7.61 -17.22
CA ASP A 9 3.85 -6.41 -16.83
C ASP A 9 2.41 -6.78 -16.40
N ALA A 10 1.77 -7.75 -17.07
CA ALA A 10 0.47 -8.29 -16.66
C ALA A 10 0.54 -9.03 -15.31
N TRP A 11 1.61 -9.81 -15.08
CA TRP A 11 1.82 -10.48 -13.81
C TRP A 11 2.04 -9.49 -12.67
N LEU A 12 2.83 -8.43 -12.88
CA LEU A 12 3.03 -7.36 -11.89
C LEU A 12 1.73 -6.62 -11.57
N GLN A 13 0.91 -6.31 -12.58
CA GLN A 13 -0.42 -5.71 -12.37
C GLN A 13 -1.35 -6.63 -11.58
N HIS A 14 -1.29 -7.94 -11.82
CA HIS A 14 -2.11 -8.90 -11.08
C HIS A 14 -1.62 -9.10 -9.64
N ALA A 15 -0.30 -9.24 -9.44
CA ALA A 15 0.31 -9.41 -8.13
C ALA A 15 0.06 -8.20 -7.21
N THR A 16 0.18 -6.98 -7.74
CA THR A 16 -0.11 -5.75 -6.98
C THR A 16 -1.57 -5.65 -6.52
N ALA A 17 -2.51 -6.27 -7.24
CA ALA A 17 -3.91 -6.36 -6.83
C ALA A 17 -4.18 -7.53 -5.86
N ALA A 18 -3.47 -8.65 -6.01
CA ALA A 18 -3.69 -9.87 -5.23
C ALA A 18 -3.16 -9.81 -3.78
N HIS A 19 -2.19 -8.93 -3.50
CA HIS A 19 -1.57 -8.81 -2.18
C HIS A 19 -2.09 -7.64 -1.34
N VAL A 20 -3.32 -7.19 -1.62
CA VAL A 20 -4.01 -6.25 -0.73
C VAL A 20 -4.50 -7.04 0.49
N THR A 21 -3.87 -6.83 1.62
CA THR A 21 -4.32 -7.36 2.91
C THR A 21 -4.94 -6.24 3.73
N GLU A 22 -6.04 -6.57 4.39
CA GLU A 22 -6.72 -5.67 5.31
C GLU A 22 -6.27 -6.00 6.73
N HIS A 23 -5.72 -5.01 7.45
CA HIS A 23 -5.30 -5.19 8.84
C HIS A 23 -6.04 -4.22 9.75
N GLY A 24 -6.60 -4.67 10.87
CA GLY A 24 -7.29 -3.79 11.82
C GLY A 24 -6.33 -3.23 12.87
N GLY A 25 -6.31 -1.91 13.06
CA GLY A 25 -5.50 -1.28 14.10
C GLY A 25 -5.80 0.19 14.30
N ASP A 26 -5.21 0.80 15.33
CA ASP A 26 -5.41 2.22 15.62
C ASP A 26 -4.53 3.10 14.72
N CYS A 27 -5.12 4.14 14.14
CA CYS A 27 -4.38 5.11 13.34
C CYS A 27 -3.76 6.20 14.23
N PRO A 28 -2.44 6.47 14.14
CA PRO A 28 -1.79 7.51 14.94
C PRO A 28 -2.26 8.93 14.57
N HIS A 29 -2.82 9.13 13.36
CA HIS A 29 -3.28 10.44 12.88
C HIS A 29 -4.66 10.82 13.41
N CYS A 30 -5.63 9.92 13.25
CA CYS A 30 -7.01 10.17 13.66
C CYS A 30 -7.37 9.58 15.02
N ARG A 31 -6.46 8.81 15.64
CA ARG A 31 -6.64 8.13 16.94
C ARG A 31 -7.91 7.27 17.01
N THR A 32 -8.33 6.76 15.86
CA THR A 32 -9.48 5.87 15.72
C THR A 32 -9.02 4.54 15.15
N ARG A 33 -9.73 3.48 15.53
CA ARG A 33 -9.55 2.15 14.95
C ARG A 33 -9.97 2.18 13.49
N THR A 34 -9.10 1.72 12.62
CA THR A 34 -9.31 1.70 11.16
C THR A 34 -8.90 0.35 10.59
N THR A 35 -9.43 0.04 9.41
CA THR A 35 -8.88 -0.99 8.55
C THR A 35 -7.78 -0.37 7.70
N TRP A 36 -6.59 -0.96 7.75
CA TRP A 36 -5.43 -0.57 6.97
C TRP A 36 -5.42 -1.33 5.66
N THR A 37 -5.27 -0.61 4.56
CA THR A 37 -4.98 -1.22 3.26
C THR A 37 -3.48 -1.41 3.14
N VAL A 38 -3.02 -2.67 3.13
CA VAL A 38 -1.60 -3.04 3.08
C VAL A 38 -1.30 -3.74 1.76
N ARG A 39 -0.29 -3.27 1.02
CA ARG A 39 0.33 -4.03 -0.09
C ARG A 39 1.79 -4.26 0.25
N VAL A 40 2.07 -5.46 0.73
CA VAL A 40 3.37 -5.83 1.30
C VAL A 40 4.50 -5.67 0.27
N LEU A 41 4.26 -6.08 -0.97
CA LEU A 41 5.28 -6.02 -2.03
C LEU A 41 5.71 -4.60 -2.40
N ASP A 42 4.80 -3.63 -2.28
CA ASP A 42 5.07 -2.23 -2.62
C ASP A 42 5.46 -1.40 -1.38
N GLY A 43 5.52 -2.02 -0.19
CA GLY A 43 5.65 -1.30 1.07
C GLY A 43 4.51 -0.30 1.34
N TYR A 44 3.40 -0.45 0.64
CA TYR A 44 2.28 0.48 0.71
C TYR A 44 1.39 0.15 1.89
N VAL A 45 1.08 1.15 2.69
CA VAL A 45 0.17 1.00 3.83
C VAL A 45 -0.59 2.30 4.01
N ARG A 46 -1.92 2.25 4.11
CA ARG A 46 -2.76 3.44 4.29
C ARG A 46 -3.96 3.21 5.20
N CYS A 47 -4.23 4.19 6.04
CA CYS A 47 -5.46 4.27 6.84
C CYS A 47 -6.66 4.52 5.90
N GLN A 48 -7.73 3.74 6.01
CA GLN A 48 -8.93 3.97 5.21
C GLN A 48 -9.74 5.20 5.64
N ALA A 49 -9.58 5.66 6.89
CA ALA A 49 -10.30 6.84 7.38
C ALA A 49 -9.66 8.17 6.95
N CYS A 50 -8.34 8.32 7.11
CA CYS A 50 -7.64 9.58 6.82
C CYS A 50 -6.68 9.51 5.62
N GLY A 51 -6.44 8.33 5.03
CA GLY A 51 -5.59 8.20 3.86
C GLY A 51 -4.09 8.39 4.10
N HIS A 52 -3.64 8.46 5.36
CA HIS A 52 -2.22 8.59 5.71
C HIS A 52 -1.57 7.23 5.99
N SER A 53 -0.28 7.12 5.65
CA SER A 53 0.57 6.00 6.07
C SER A 53 1.04 6.21 7.53
N PRO A 54 1.07 5.18 8.40
CA PRO A 54 1.61 5.29 9.76
C PRO A 54 3.13 5.54 9.77
N LEU A 55 3.82 5.29 8.65
CA LEU A 55 5.25 5.54 8.47
C LEU A 55 5.52 6.92 7.85
N GLU A 56 4.51 7.59 7.28
CA GLU A 56 4.62 8.99 6.91
C GLU A 56 4.70 9.83 8.19
N ARG A 57 5.91 10.03 8.68
CA ARG A 57 6.21 11.19 9.51
C ARG A 57 5.87 12.42 8.65
N ASN A 58 5.35 13.50 9.25
CA ASN A 58 5.08 14.81 8.62
C ASN A 58 6.35 15.46 7.99
N GLY A 59 6.97 14.80 7.02
CA GLY A 59 8.28 15.13 6.50
C GLY A 59 8.52 14.27 5.28
N SER A 60 8.18 14.85 4.13
CA SER A 60 8.71 14.49 2.82
C SER A 60 10.17 14.06 2.94
N VAL A 61 10.47 12.79 2.64
CA VAL A 61 11.84 12.36 2.39
C VAL A 61 12.27 13.02 1.07
N PRO A 62 13.35 13.82 1.05
CA PRO A 62 13.83 14.39 -0.20
C PRO A 62 14.33 13.26 -1.10
N THR A 63 13.92 13.32 -2.36
CA THR A 63 14.45 12.56 -3.49
C THR A 63 15.94 12.80 -3.69
#